data_AF-S4NXC4-F1
#
_entry.id   AF-S4NXC4-F1
#
_cell.length_a   1.000
_cell.length_b   1.000
_cell.length_c   1.000
_cell.angle_alpha   90.00
_cell.angle_beta   90.00
_cell.angle_gamma   90.00
#
_symmetry.space_group_name_H-M   'P 1'
#
loop_
_entity.id
_entity.type
_entity.pdbx_description
1 polymer ?
#
loop_
_entity_poly.entity_id
_entity_poly.type
_entity_poly.pdbx_seq_one_letter_code
_entity_poly.pdbx_strand_id
1 'polypeptide(L)'
;MGKHFGELAKIRGLISYRLSPHEQRAFAGAISNGIPNIFRRFRESVFRVAPAFIIAYMIYEGVEREQHRLSRKNPADFANDE
;
A
#
# COMPACT_ATOMS: atom_id res chain seq x y z
N MET A 1 25.99 11.82 21.25
CA MET A 1 26.89 12.52 20.31
C MET A 1 26.12 12.78 19.01
N GLY A 2 25.16 13.69 19.04
CA GLY A 2 24.29 13.99 17.89
C GLY A 2 24.87 15.15 17.09
N LYS A 3 24.97 15.01 15.77
CA LYS A 3 25.39 16.12 14.91
C LYS A 3 24.30 17.20 14.93
N HIS A 4 24.68 18.43 15.27
CA HIS A 4 23.78 19.59 15.27
C HIS A 4 23.90 20.40 13.97
N PHE A 5 22.96 21.33 13.75
CA PHE A 5 23.09 22.31 12.68
C PHE A 5 24.43 23.07 12.82
N GLY A 6 25.26 23.01 11.78
CA GLY A 6 26.64 23.49 11.80
C GLY A 6 27.70 22.38 11.70
N GLU A 7 27.39 21.15 12.16
CA GLU A 7 28.33 20.01 12.19
C GLU A 7 27.88 18.83 11.30
N LEU A 8 26.84 19.03 10.49
CA LEU A 8 26.21 17.96 9.70
C LEU A 8 27.14 17.43 8.61
N ALA A 9 27.58 18.32 7.72
CA ALA A 9 28.34 17.97 6.52
C ALA A 9 29.13 19.18 5.98
N LYS A 10 30.21 18.90 5.24
CA LYS A 10 30.99 19.89 4.51
C LYS A 10 30.55 19.90 3.05
N ILE A 11 29.72 20.88 2.66
CA ILE A 11 29.22 21.06 1.29
C ILE A 11 29.81 22.36 0.74
N ARG A 12 30.29 22.35 -0.51
CA ARG A 12 30.87 23.52 -1.18
C ARG A 12 30.25 23.65 -2.58
N GLY A 13 29.94 24.88 -3.00
CA GLY A 13 29.47 25.18 -4.37
C GLY A 13 27.99 24.89 -4.67
N LEU A 14 27.15 24.65 -3.66
CA LEU A 14 25.71 24.45 -3.86
C LEU A 14 24.96 25.78 -3.69
N ILE A 15 24.31 26.26 -4.76
CA ILE A 15 23.44 27.45 -4.72
C ILE A 15 22.00 26.98 -4.87
N SER A 16 21.11 27.44 -4.00
CA SER A 16 19.68 27.08 -4.02
C SER A 16 18.80 28.33 -3.95
N TYR A 17 17.75 28.38 -4.77
CA TYR A 17 16.80 29.48 -4.84
C TYR A 17 15.44 29.07 -4.29
N ARG A 18 14.76 29.99 -3.62
CA ARG A 18 13.42 29.78 -3.02
C ARG A 18 12.58 31.03 -3.17
N LEU A 19 11.27 30.86 -3.34
CA LEU A 19 10.29 31.95 -3.35
C LEU A 19 9.61 32.04 -1.97
N SER A 20 9.16 33.24 -1.59
CA SER A 20 8.34 33.41 -0.38
C SER A 20 7.05 32.58 -0.47
N PRO A 21 6.58 31.93 0.61
CA PRO A 21 5.33 31.17 0.60
C PRO A 21 4.12 31.99 0.16
N HIS A 22 4.11 33.30 0.44
CA HIS A 22 3.03 34.21 0.06
C HIS A 22 2.96 34.50 -1.44
N GLU A 23 4.06 34.25 -2.16
CA GLU A 23 4.17 34.42 -3.62
C GLU A 23 3.89 33.11 -4.37
N GLN A 24 3.73 31.99 -3.64
CA GLN A 24 3.51 30.67 -4.21
C GLN A 24 2.03 30.27 -4.14
N ARG A 25 1.59 29.43 -5.09
CA ARG A 25 0.27 28.79 -5.02
C ARG A 25 0.38 27.49 -4.25
N ALA A 26 -0.38 27.34 -3.16
CA ALA A 26 -0.33 26.15 -2.31
C ALA A 26 -0.63 24.83 -3.05
N PHE A 27 -1.52 24.86 -4.05
CA PHE A 27 -1.93 23.68 -4.83
C PHE A 27 -1.48 23.76 -6.29
N ALA A 28 -0.33 24.40 -6.56
CA ALA A 28 0.23 24.46 -7.90
C ALA A 28 0.37 23.07 -8.52
N GLY A 29 -0.27 22.84 -9.67
CA GLY A 29 -0.16 21.58 -10.41
C GLY A 29 -0.79 20.35 -9.72
N ALA A 30 -1.67 20.53 -8.73
CA ALA A 30 -2.29 19.42 -8.00
C ALA A 30 -3.03 18.43 -8.92
N ILE A 31 -3.73 18.94 -9.94
CA ILE A 31 -4.44 18.10 -10.91
C ILE A 31 -3.51 17.71 -12.06
N SER A 32 -2.88 18.68 -12.71
CA SER A 32 -2.09 18.44 -13.93
C SER A 32 -0.85 17.58 -13.71
N ASN A 33 -0.13 17.78 -12.60
CA ASN A 33 1.07 17.01 -12.27
C ASN A 33 0.82 16.03 -11.13
N GLY A 34 -0.02 16.38 -10.16
CA GLY A 34 -0.27 15.56 -8.98
C GLY A 34 -0.98 14.25 -9.32
N ILE A 35 -2.08 14.27 -10.08
CA ILE A 35 -2.81 13.04 -10.44
C ILE A 35 -1.95 12.07 -11.27
N PRO A 36 -1.27 12.50 -12.35
CA PRO A 36 -0.39 11.60 -13.09
C PRO A 36 0.74 11.02 -12.22
N ASN A 37 1.30 11.81 -11.30
CA ASN A 37 2.35 11.34 -10.41
C ASN A 37 1.83 10.36 -9.35
N ILE A 38 0.62 10.56 -8.82
CA ILE A 38 -0.04 9.60 -7.93
C ILE A 38 -0.25 8.27 -8.65
N PHE A 39 -0.77 8.30 -9.88
CA PHE A 39 -0.96 7.09 -10.67
C PHE A 39 0.36 6.38 -10.97
N ARG A 40 1.40 7.13 -11.36
CA ARG A 40 2.75 6.57 -11.56
C ARG A 40 3.26 5.85 -10.30
N ARG A 41 3.13 6.49 -9.12
CA ARG A 41 3.54 5.93 -7.83
C ARG A 41 2.73 4.68 -7.47
N PHE A 42 1.42 4.70 -7.69
CA PHE A 42 0.55 3.54 -7.45
C PHE A 42 0.97 2.35 -8.31
N ARG A 43 1.19 2.57 -9.61
CA ARG A 43 1.61 1.53 -10.57
C ARG A 43 2.96 0.89 -10.19
N GLU A 44 3.89 1.67 -9.65
CA GLU A 44 5.19 1.17 -9.20
C GLU A 44 5.09 0.26 -7.96
N SER A 45 4.07 0.45 -7.11
CA SER A 45 3.89 -0.33 -5.88
C SER A 45 2.89 -1.48 -6.01
N VAL A 46 1.88 -1.37 -6.87
CA VAL A 46 0.72 -2.27 -6.87
C VAL A 46 1.12 -3.74 -7.06
N PHE A 47 2.05 -4.03 -7.96
CA PHE A 47 2.48 -5.41 -8.21
C PHE A 47 3.38 -6.00 -7.13
N ARG A 48 3.93 -5.17 -6.23
CA ARG A 48 4.69 -5.66 -5.07
C ARG A 48 3.78 -5.98 -3.89
N VAL A 49 2.68 -5.22 -3.77
CA VAL A 49 1.80 -5.26 -2.60
C VAL A 49 0.56 -6.12 -2.86
N ALA A 50 -0.12 -5.92 -3.99
CA ALA A 50 -1.40 -6.57 -4.28
C ALA A 50 -1.35 -8.10 -4.33
N PRO A 51 -0.32 -8.77 -4.90
CA PRO A 51 -0.32 -10.23 -4.98
C PRO A 51 -0.41 -10.93 -3.62
N ALA A 52 0.28 -10.41 -2.60
CA ALA A 52 0.24 -10.98 -1.26
C ALA A 52 -1.16 -10.89 -0.65
N PHE A 53 -1.83 -9.74 -0.81
CA PHE A 53 -3.20 -9.56 -0.34
C PHE A 53 -4.21 -10.42 -1.10
N ILE A 54 -4.06 -10.55 -2.42
CA ILE A 54 -4.94 -11.41 -3.23
C ILE A 54 -4.82 -12.87 -2.78
N ILE A 55 -3.59 -13.37 -2.60
CA ILE A 55 -3.36 -14.74 -2.13
C ILE A 55 -3.98 -14.94 -0.73
N ALA A 56 -3.76 -14.01 0.19
CA ALA A 56 -4.34 -14.08 1.54
C ALA A 56 -5.87 -14.13 1.49
N TYR A 57 -6.49 -13.32 0.64
CA TYR A 57 -7.94 -13.32 0.46
C TYR A 57 -8.46 -14.65 -0.13
N MET A 58 -7.77 -15.20 -1.14
CA MET A 58 -8.14 -16.50 -1.71
C MET A 58 -8.06 -17.64 -0.69
N ILE A 59 -7.02 -17.65 0.17
CA ILE A 59 -6.89 -18.63 1.24
C ILE A 59 -8.03 -18.48 2.24
N TYR A 60 -8.32 -17.25 2.67
CA TYR A 60 -9.39 -16.96 3.60
C TYR A 60 -10.75 -17.47 3.09
N GLU A 61 -11.12 -17.12 1.86
CA GLU A 61 -12.37 -17.56 1.25
C GLU A 61 -12.44 -19.09 1.10
N GLY A 62 -11.33 -19.73 0.70
CA GLY A 62 -11.25 -21.18 0.57
C GLY A 62 -11.44 -21.90 1.91
N VAL A 63 -10.79 -21.42 2.97
CA VAL A 63 -10.90 -22.00 4.31
C VAL A 63 -12.30 -21.84 4.87
N GLU A 64 -12.90 -20.66 4.77
CA GLU A 64 -14.28 -20.45 5.25
C GLU A 64 -15.27 -21.35 4.51
N ARG A 65 -15.13 -21.48 3.19
CA ARG A 65 -16.01 -22.34 2.38
C ARG A 65 -15.90 -23.80 2.78
N GLU A 66 -14.69 -24.32 2.97
CA GLU A 66 -14.48 -25.70 3.41
C GLU A 66 -14.97 -25.92 4.84
N GLN A 67 -14.73 -24.97 5.76
CA GLN A 67 -15.26 -25.04 7.11
C GLN A 67 -16.80 -25.11 7.11
N HIS A 68 -17.46 -24.27 6.30
CA HIS A 68 -18.91 -24.31 6.16
C HIS A 68 -19.42 -25.63 5.57
N ARG A 69 -18.68 -26.24 4.63
CA ARG A 69 -19.01 -27.56 4.06
C ARG A 69 -18.88 -28.66 5.11
N LEU A 70 -17.78 -28.69 5.86
CA LEU A 70 -17.48 -29.71 6.87
C LEU A 70 -18.34 -29.59 8.12
N SER A 71 -18.80 -28.37 8.46
CA SER A 71 -19.70 -28.15 9.60
C SER A 71 -21.12 -28.68 9.34
N ARG A 72 -21.47 -28.96 8.08
CA ARG A 72 -22.76 -29.59 7.74
C ARG A 72 -22.65 -31.10 7.89
N LYS A 73 -23.67 -31.70 8.49
CA LYS A 73 -23.79 -33.16 8.59
C LYS A 73 -23.85 -33.77 7.19
N ASN A 74 -23.12 -34.86 6.97
CA ASN A 74 -23.17 -35.62 5.73
C ASN A 74 -24.34 -36.63 5.79
N PRO A 75 -25.36 -36.53 4.92
CA PRO A 75 -26.49 -37.47 4.94
C PRO A 75 -26.09 -38.92 4.70
N ALA A 76 -24.98 -39.17 3.99
CA ALA A 76 -24.50 -40.51 3.69
C ALA A 76 -23.99 -41.26 4.94
N ASP A 77 -23.62 -40.54 6.01
CA ASP A 77 -23.13 -41.15 7.24
C ASP A 77 -24.27 -41.81 8.05
N PHE A 78 -25.54 -41.43 7.78
CA PHE A 78 -26.73 -41.96 8.46
C PHE A 78 -27.54 -42.94 7.59
N ALA A 79 -27.01 -43.33 6.43
CA ALA A 79 -27.74 -44.17 5.48
C ALA A 79 -27.86 -45.65 5.91
N ASN A 80 -26.97 -46.12 6.79
CA ASN A 80 -26.93 -47.50 7.30
C ASN A 80 -26.98 -47.58 8.84
N ASP A 81 -27.38 -46.49 9.50
CA ASP A 81 -27.60 -46.47 10.95
C ASP A 81 -29.05 -46.95 11.19
N GLU A 82 -29.21 -48.21 11.64
CA GLU A 82 -30.45 -48.77 12.20
C GLU A 82 -30.53 -48.53 13.71
#